data_AF-A0A7S0AM33-F1
#
_entry.id   AF-A0A7S0AM33-F1
#
_cell.length_a   1.000
_cell.length_b   1.000
_cell.length_c   1.000
_cell.angle_alpha   90.00
_cell.angle_beta   90.00
_cell.angle_gamma   90.00
#
_symmetry.space_group_name_H-M   'P 1'
#
loop_
_entity.id
_entity.type
_entity.pdbx_description
1 polymer ?
#
loop_
_entity_poly.entity_id
_entity_poly.type
_entity_poly.pdbx_seq_one_letter_code
_entity_poly.pdbx_strand_id
1 'polypeptide(L)'
;VRSIHARTIAFAFFAICQEELGQVFAFKKGGGIAGYVLDCVENCVAVAAVGMKEGYQHLDELTVEQAVQIIANISALQSTLPRLFGIIMRGLCHVGMVRGDQLEETFQYADSTLRGADKSCDQEIGAMYSLVYEICRNKIDMLMNFSLENFQWVSKSTRDMPNAYCESLIEYMRNTFRSLSPMDEGSRAGLHFSCCGHIAERLVKLLTDKAKPSKDDGEGSQHGPSVNEKDDGGLLPINKIDAFGLKNLSVDVSEFMSFADGTGVPQLGECFNELKCLVDVMLDRDLPMLLLPDNESVRRRKYPFVTLDKVLSILEKYSGMGLSDKLMGSSGKSTSILMLEKKEVAHLTRLVRMQLS
;
A
#
# COMPACT_ATOMS: atom_id res chain seq x y z
N VAL A 1 -20.87 -23.97 0.13
CA VAL A 1 -21.28 -25.01 1.11
C VAL A 1 -22.23 -26.08 0.55
N ARG A 2 -23.48 -25.77 0.14
CA ARG A 2 -24.43 -26.80 -0.35
C ARG A 2 -23.88 -27.66 -1.50
N SER A 3 -23.21 -27.02 -2.46
CA SER A 3 -22.54 -27.71 -3.57
C SER A 3 -21.44 -28.67 -3.09
N ILE A 4 -20.61 -28.26 -2.13
CA ILE A 4 -19.57 -29.11 -1.52
C ILE A 4 -20.21 -30.33 -0.88
N HIS A 5 -21.25 -30.14 -0.07
CA HIS A 5 -21.96 -31.24 0.59
C HIS A 5 -22.57 -32.23 -0.42
N ALA A 6 -23.20 -31.75 -1.50
CA ALA A 6 -23.73 -32.62 -2.55
C ALA A 6 -22.63 -33.43 -3.26
N ARG A 7 -21.47 -32.80 -3.53
CA ARG A 7 -20.31 -33.50 -4.08
C ARG A 7 -19.75 -34.54 -3.10
N THR A 8 -19.74 -34.26 -1.80
CA THR A 8 -19.35 -35.23 -0.77
C THR A 8 -20.21 -36.49 -0.82
N ILE A 9 -21.53 -36.35 -0.98
CA ILE A 9 -22.44 -37.50 -1.12
C ILE A 9 -22.06 -38.33 -2.36
N ALA A 10 -21.78 -37.67 -3.48
CA ALA A 10 -21.36 -38.35 -4.70
C ALA A 10 -20.01 -39.08 -4.53
N PHE A 11 -19.04 -38.47 -3.85
CA PHE A 11 -17.75 -39.11 -3.56
C PHE A 11 -17.90 -40.31 -2.63
N ALA A 12 -18.75 -40.20 -1.60
CA ALA A 12 -19.03 -41.30 -0.69
C ALA A 12 -19.69 -42.47 -1.43
N PHE A 13 -20.70 -42.20 -2.27
CA PHE A 13 -21.34 -43.22 -3.09
C PHE A 13 -20.34 -43.90 -4.04
N PHE A 14 -19.52 -43.11 -4.74
CA PHE A 14 -18.48 -43.63 -5.61
C PHE A 14 -17.48 -44.53 -4.85
N ALA A 15 -16.99 -44.07 -3.70
CA ALA A 15 -16.02 -44.81 -2.90
C ALA A 15 -16.55 -46.15 -2.42
N ILE A 16 -17.81 -46.20 -1.97
CA ILE A 16 -18.48 -47.45 -1.57
C ILE A 16 -18.58 -48.41 -2.75
N CYS A 17 -19.04 -47.96 -3.92
CA CYS A 17 -19.13 -48.82 -5.11
C CYS A 17 -17.76 -49.37 -5.53
N GLN A 18 -16.69 -48.58 -5.42
CA GLN A 18 -15.35 -49.06 -5.76
C GLN A 18 -14.83 -50.08 -4.74
N GLU A 19 -15.11 -49.91 -3.46
CA GLU A 19 -14.75 -50.91 -2.44
C GLU A 19 -15.47 -52.24 -2.68
N GLU A 20 -16.75 -52.21 -3.06
CA GLU A 20 -17.52 -53.39 -3.46
C GLU A 20 -16.94 -54.10 -4.70
N LEU A 21 -16.34 -53.34 -5.62
CA LEU A 21 -15.62 -53.87 -6.79
C LEU A 21 -14.21 -54.39 -6.45
N GLY A 22 -13.81 -54.37 -5.17
CA GLY A 22 -12.52 -54.86 -4.69
C GLY A 22 -11.37 -53.86 -4.80
N GLN A 23 -11.67 -52.58 -5.07
CA GLN A 23 -10.64 -51.54 -5.06
C GLN A 23 -10.20 -51.23 -3.63
N VAL A 24 -8.88 -51.17 -3.42
CA VAL A 24 -8.30 -50.84 -2.11
C VAL A 24 -7.84 -49.38 -2.12
N PHE A 25 -8.35 -48.60 -1.17
CA PHE A 25 -7.91 -47.22 -0.95
C PHE A 25 -6.71 -47.20 -0.01
N ALA A 26 -5.77 -46.28 -0.27
CA ALA A 26 -4.52 -46.22 0.47
C ALA A 26 -4.77 -45.92 1.96
N PHE A 27 -4.33 -46.84 2.83
CA PHE A 27 -4.52 -46.76 4.29
C PHE A 27 -3.68 -45.70 5.00
N LYS A 28 -2.68 -45.10 4.35
CA LYS A 28 -1.76 -44.11 4.96
C LYS A 28 -2.43 -42.76 5.28
N LYS A 29 -3.77 -42.70 5.28
CA LYS A 29 -4.61 -41.49 5.25
C LYS A 29 -5.88 -41.67 6.09
N GLY A 30 -5.82 -42.35 7.23
CA GLY A 30 -6.95 -42.46 8.16
C GLY A 30 -8.19 -43.18 7.60
N GLY A 31 -8.20 -44.51 7.66
CA GLY A 31 -9.42 -45.31 7.48
C GLY A 31 -9.89 -45.55 6.05
N GLY A 32 -8.98 -45.83 5.11
CA GLY A 32 -9.32 -46.37 3.79
C GLY A 32 -10.27 -45.49 2.96
N ILE A 33 -11.50 -45.95 2.72
CA ILE A 33 -12.51 -45.26 1.91
C ILE A 33 -12.95 -43.90 2.49
N ALA A 34 -12.95 -43.74 3.82
CA ALA A 34 -13.32 -42.49 4.47
C ALA A 34 -12.28 -41.40 4.21
N GLY A 35 -10.98 -41.76 4.29
CA GLY A 35 -9.87 -40.88 3.96
C GLY A 35 -9.94 -40.32 2.53
N TYR A 36 -10.32 -41.15 1.55
CA TYR A 36 -10.55 -40.69 0.18
C TYR A 36 -11.63 -39.61 0.09
N VAL A 37 -12.77 -39.79 0.76
CA VAL A 37 -13.85 -38.80 0.75
C VAL A 37 -13.39 -37.49 1.40
N LEU A 38 -12.65 -37.58 2.52
CA LEU A 38 -12.10 -36.41 3.20
C LEU A 38 -11.14 -35.62 2.29
N ASP A 39 -10.24 -36.30 1.57
CA ASP A 39 -9.36 -35.66 0.59
C ASP A 39 -10.16 -34.93 -0.51
N CYS A 40 -11.21 -35.56 -1.03
CA CYS A 40 -12.05 -34.93 -2.06
C CYS A 40 -12.80 -33.71 -1.52
N VAL A 41 -13.18 -33.72 -0.24
CA VAL A 41 -13.82 -32.58 0.43
C VAL A 41 -12.83 -31.43 0.59
N GLU A 42 -11.61 -31.70 1.05
CA GLU A 42 -10.53 -30.70 1.14
C GLU A 42 -10.31 -30.00 -0.21
N ASN A 43 -10.14 -30.80 -1.26
CA ASN A 43 -9.96 -30.29 -2.62
C ASN A 43 -11.18 -29.47 -3.09
N CYS A 44 -12.40 -29.86 -2.73
CA CYS A 44 -13.59 -29.07 -3.06
C CYS A 44 -13.61 -27.72 -2.35
N VAL A 45 -13.11 -27.64 -1.11
CA VAL A 45 -12.98 -26.37 -0.39
C VAL A 45 -11.92 -25.50 -1.07
N ALA A 46 -10.75 -26.06 -1.36
CA ALA A 46 -9.67 -25.34 -2.04
C ALA A 46 -10.12 -24.76 -3.39
N VAL A 47 -10.75 -25.58 -4.24
CA VAL A 47 -11.30 -25.13 -5.54
C VAL A 47 -12.41 -24.11 -5.37
N ALA A 48 -13.25 -24.23 -4.33
CA ALA A 48 -14.28 -23.23 -4.06
C ALA A 48 -13.69 -21.88 -3.65
N ALA A 49 -12.64 -21.86 -2.82
CA ALA A 49 -11.95 -20.65 -2.41
C ALA A 49 -11.30 -19.95 -3.62
N VAL A 50 -10.58 -20.70 -4.48
CA VAL A 50 -10.01 -20.19 -5.73
C VAL A 50 -11.11 -19.67 -6.67
N GLY A 51 -12.19 -20.44 -6.85
CA GLY A 51 -13.30 -20.04 -7.72
C GLY A 51 -14.05 -18.78 -7.25
N MET A 52 -14.06 -18.49 -5.95
CA MET A 52 -14.63 -17.22 -5.44
C MET A 52 -13.79 -16.00 -5.84
N LYS A 53 -12.49 -16.18 -6.03
CA LYS A 53 -11.57 -15.15 -6.51
C LYS A 53 -11.58 -15.04 -8.04
N GLU A 54 -11.48 -16.16 -8.74
CA GLU A 54 -11.44 -16.22 -10.22
C GLU A 54 -12.79 -15.98 -10.90
N GLY A 55 -13.89 -15.96 -10.14
CA GLY A 55 -15.22 -15.60 -10.66
C GLY A 55 -15.30 -14.20 -11.27
N TYR A 56 -14.28 -13.37 -11.06
CA TYR A 56 -14.13 -12.05 -11.67
C TYR A 56 -13.22 -12.16 -12.90
N GLN A 57 -13.81 -12.06 -14.09
CA GLN A 57 -13.14 -12.32 -15.37
C GLN A 57 -11.98 -11.35 -15.70
N HIS A 58 -11.91 -10.22 -15.00
CA HIS A 58 -10.88 -9.19 -15.15
C HIS A 58 -10.42 -8.72 -13.77
N LEU A 59 -9.40 -9.38 -13.21
CA LEU A 59 -8.79 -8.95 -11.95
C LEU A 59 -8.26 -7.51 -12.01
N ASP A 60 -7.90 -7.05 -13.22
CA ASP A 60 -7.38 -5.70 -13.48
C ASP A 60 -8.43 -4.58 -13.28
N GLU A 61 -9.73 -4.91 -13.28
CA GLU A 61 -10.83 -3.96 -13.10
C GLU A 61 -11.48 -4.07 -11.72
N LEU A 62 -10.92 -4.88 -10.82
CA LEU A 62 -11.51 -5.14 -9.52
C LEU A 62 -11.45 -3.89 -8.63
N THR A 63 -12.60 -3.51 -8.08
CA THR A 63 -12.67 -2.45 -7.07
C THR A 63 -12.29 -2.96 -5.69
N VAL A 64 -11.86 -2.06 -4.78
CA VAL A 64 -11.55 -2.42 -3.39
C VAL A 64 -12.75 -3.09 -2.71
N GLU A 65 -13.96 -2.57 -2.90
CA GLU A 65 -15.18 -3.14 -2.31
C GLU A 65 -15.44 -4.57 -2.77
N GLN A 66 -15.25 -4.85 -4.06
CA GLN A 66 -15.39 -6.20 -4.59
C GLN A 66 -14.31 -7.14 -4.04
N ALA A 67 -13.05 -6.69 -3.99
CA ALA A 67 -11.95 -7.47 -3.41
C ALA A 67 -12.19 -7.82 -1.95
N VAL A 68 -12.68 -6.86 -1.16
CA VAL A 68 -13.03 -7.04 0.25
C VAL A 68 -14.26 -7.94 0.41
N GLN A 69 -15.22 -7.90 -0.52
CA GLN A 69 -16.35 -8.82 -0.52
C GLN A 69 -15.90 -10.27 -0.81
N ILE A 70 -14.91 -10.49 -1.66
CA ILE A 70 -14.32 -11.82 -1.90
C ILE A 70 -13.71 -12.35 -0.60
N ILE A 71 -12.94 -11.52 0.12
CA ILE A 71 -12.40 -11.87 1.44
C ILE A 71 -13.53 -12.30 2.38
N ALA A 72 -14.59 -11.50 2.48
CA ALA A 72 -15.75 -11.82 3.31
C ALA A 72 -16.39 -13.17 2.95
N ASN A 73 -16.50 -13.48 1.66
CA ASN A 73 -17.08 -14.73 1.18
C ASN A 73 -16.22 -15.94 1.51
N ILE A 74 -14.89 -15.82 1.37
CA ILE A 74 -13.95 -16.90 1.71
C ILE A 74 -13.92 -17.10 3.23
N SER A 75 -13.87 -16.02 4.03
CA SER A 75 -13.95 -16.10 5.50
C SER A 75 -15.28 -16.72 5.96
N ALA A 76 -16.39 -16.42 5.28
CA ALA A 76 -17.67 -17.06 5.56
C ALA A 76 -17.62 -18.57 5.27
N LEU A 77 -17.01 -19.00 4.15
CA LEU A 77 -16.78 -20.42 3.87
C LEU A 77 -15.93 -21.06 4.98
N GLN A 78 -14.80 -20.45 5.31
CA GLN A 78 -13.86 -20.90 6.34
C GLN A 78 -14.54 -21.11 7.70
N SER A 79 -15.34 -20.13 8.15
CA SER A 79 -16.07 -20.19 9.42
C SER A 79 -17.06 -21.37 9.50
N THR A 80 -17.50 -21.91 8.36
CA THR A 80 -18.44 -23.03 8.30
C THR A 80 -17.74 -24.40 8.21
N LEU A 81 -16.42 -24.45 7.98
CA LEU A 81 -15.69 -25.70 7.80
C LEU A 81 -15.81 -26.66 8.98
N PRO A 82 -15.66 -26.25 10.26
CA PRO A 82 -15.78 -27.18 11.38
C PRO A 82 -17.15 -27.87 11.42
N ARG A 83 -18.22 -27.12 11.14
CA ARG A 83 -19.58 -27.66 11.08
C ARG A 83 -19.76 -28.60 9.89
N LEU A 84 -19.23 -28.24 8.72
CA LEU A 84 -19.28 -29.07 7.52
C LEU A 84 -18.58 -30.41 7.75
N PHE A 85 -17.34 -30.39 8.25
CA PHE A 85 -16.56 -31.60 8.55
C PHE A 85 -17.24 -32.46 9.62
N GLY A 86 -17.83 -31.86 10.66
CA GLY A 86 -18.60 -32.60 11.66
C GLY A 86 -19.83 -33.32 11.10
N ILE A 87 -20.54 -32.70 10.15
CA ILE A 87 -21.68 -33.33 9.45
C ILE A 87 -21.19 -34.48 8.57
N ILE A 88 -20.11 -34.27 7.83
CA ILE A 88 -19.53 -35.28 6.94
C ILE A 88 -19.07 -36.49 7.74
N MET A 89 -18.30 -36.29 8.81
CA MET A 89 -17.84 -37.37 9.68
C MET A 89 -18.99 -38.19 10.28
N ARG A 90 -20.04 -37.51 10.74
CA ARG A 90 -21.26 -38.19 11.20
C ARG A 90 -21.87 -39.04 10.09
N GLY A 91 -21.98 -38.50 8.88
CA GLY A 91 -22.50 -39.22 7.71
C GLY A 91 -21.67 -40.47 7.39
N LEU A 92 -20.34 -40.32 7.29
CA LEU A 92 -19.41 -41.43 7.03
C LEU A 92 -19.53 -42.55 8.07
N CYS A 93 -19.74 -42.21 9.35
CA CYS A 93 -19.98 -43.20 10.39
C CYS A 93 -21.34 -43.91 10.22
N HIS A 94 -22.40 -43.17 9.86
CA HIS A 94 -23.76 -43.73 9.71
C HIS A 94 -23.85 -44.71 8.54
N VAL A 95 -23.14 -44.44 7.45
CA VAL A 95 -23.12 -45.33 6.27
C VAL A 95 -22.09 -46.46 6.38
N GLY A 96 -21.44 -46.62 7.54
CA GLY A 96 -20.51 -47.72 7.79
C GLY A 96 -19.14 -47.58 7.11
N MET A 97 -18.79 -46.40 6.60
CA MET A 97 -17.49 -46.15 5.96
C MET A 97 -16.34 -46.05 6.95
N VAL A 98 -16.64 -45.84 8.24
CA VAL A 98 -15.66 -45.81 9.33
C VAL A 98 -15.89 -47.04 10.19
N ARG A 99 -14.91 -47.95 10.19
CA ARG A 99 -14.96 -49.17 11.00
C ARG A 99 -14.61 -48.84 12.45
N GLY A 100 -15.14 -49.62 13.39
CA GLY A 100 -14.95 -49.37 14.83
C GLY A 100 -13.48 -49.37 15.28
N ASP A 101 -12.64 -50.17 14.63
CA ASP A 101 -11.20 -50.27 14.84
C ASP A 101 -10.39 -49.13 14.18
N GLN A 102 -11.01 -48.33 13.31
CA GLN A 102 -10.38 -47.24 12.57
C GLN A 102 -10.83 -45.85 13.03
N LEU A 103 -11.77 -45.80 13.99
CA LEU A 103 -12.44 -44.58 14.40
C LEU A 103 -11.46 -43.48 14.79
N GLU A 104 -10.50 -43.76 15.67
CA GLU A 104 -9.54 -42.77 16.13
C GLU A 104 -8.65 -42.23 15.00
N GLU A 105 -8.14 -43.12 14.14
CA GLU A 105 -7.29 -42.75 13.01
C GLU A 105 -8.04 -41.87 12.00
N THR A 106 -9.29 -42.21 11.68
CA THR A 106 -10.12 -41.41 10.76
C THR A 106 -10.46 -40.04 11.34
N PHE A 107 -10.72 -39.94 12.64
CA PHE A 107 -10.97 -38.64 13.28
C PHE A 107 -9.71 -37.76 13.27
N GLN A 108 -8.54 -38.32 13.60
CA GLN A 108 -7.27 -37.59 13.49
C GLN A 108 -6.99 -37.12 12.05
N TYR A 109 -7.30 -37.95 11.06
CA TYR A 109 -7.15 -37.57 9.66
C TYR A 109 -8.13 -36.48 9.26
N ALA A 110 -9.40 -36.58 9.68
CA ALA A 110 -10.41 -35.54 9.42
C ALA A 110 -10.00 -34.17 9.99
N ASP A 111 -9.38 -34.14 11.18
CA ASP A 111 -8.81 -32.91 11.74
C ASP A 111 -7.66 -32.37 10.89
N SER A 112 -6.79 -33.23 10.37
CA SER A 112 -5.71 -32.84 9.46
C SER A 112 -6.27 -32.25 8.15
N THR A 113 -7.27 -32.91 7.56
CA THR A 113 -7.95 -32.47 6.34
C THR A 113 -8.69 -31.14 6.55
N LEU A 114 -9.34 -30.96 7.72
CA LEU A 114 -9.96 -29.70 8.09
C LEU A 114 -8.92 -28.57 8.14
N ARG A 115 -7.77 -28.81 8.78
CA ARG A 115 -6.67 -27.83 8.82
C ARG A 115 -6.11 -27.53 7.42
N GLY A 116 -6.05 -28.51 6.53
CA GLY A 116 -5.67 -28.32 5.13
C GLY A 116 -6.66 -27.41 4.39
N ALA A 117 -7.96 -27.68 4.52
CA ALA A 117 -9.02 -26.87 3.94
C ALA A 117 -9.04 -25.44 4.48
N ASP A 118 -8.82 -25.28 5.78
CA ASP A 118 -8.68 -23.98 6.46
C ASP A 118 -7.50 -23.19 5.91
N LYS A 119 -6.33 -23.83 5.80
CA LYS A 119 -5.12 -23.24 5.23
C LYS A 119 -5.31 -22.80 3.76
N SER A 120 -6.06 -23.55 2.96
CA SER A 120 -6.38 -23.14 1.58
C SER A 120 -7.24 -21.86 1.55
N CYS A 121 -8.15 -21.68 2.52
CA CYS A 121 -8.90 -20.43 2.63
C CYS A 121 -8.00 -19.26 3.03
N ASP A 122 -7.11 -19.46 4.02
CA ASP A 122 -6.15 -18.45 4.47
C ASP A 122 -5.23 -17.99 3.33
N GLN A 123 -4.76 -18.92 2.49
CA GLN A 123 -3.92 -18.62 1.33
C GLN A 123 -4.61 -17.66 0.36
N GLU A 124 -5.88 -17.92 0.03
CA GLU A 124 -6.62 -17.04 -0.88
C GLU A 124 -6.99 -15.70 -0.24
N ILE A 125 -7.32 -15.67 1.06
CA ILE A 125 -7.53 -14.42 1.81
C ILE A 125 -6.25 -13.57 1.78
N GLY A 126 -5.08 -14.16 2.08
CA GLY A 126 -3.80 -13.46 2.05
C GLY A 126 -3.43 -12.92 0.66
N ALA A 127 -3.74 -13.68 -0.40
CA ALA A 127 -3.59 -13.20 -1.77
C ALA A 127 -4.50 -11.99 -2.05
N MET A 128 -5.74 -12.01 -1.56
CA MET A 128 -6.67 -10.89 -1.73
C MET A 128 -6.24 -9.65 -0.94
N TYR A 129 -5.62 -9.79 0.23
CA TYR A 129 -5.03 -8.65 0.94
C TYR A 129 -3.97 -7.97 0.10
N SER A 130 -3.05 -8.74 -0.48
CA SER A 130 -2.01 -8.19 -1.37
C SER A 130 -2.63 -7.42 -2.55
N LEU A 131 -3.69 -7.95 -3.15
CA LEU A 131 -4.40 -7.30 -4.25
C LEU A 131 -5.09 -6.01 -3.81
N VAL A 132 -5.72 -5.97 -2.64
CA VAL A 132 -6.32 -4.74 -2.08
C VAL A 132 -5.26 -3.64 -1.92
N TYR A 133 -4.07 -4.00 -1.43
CA TYR A 133 -2.97 -3.05 -1.24
C TYR A 133 -2.53 -2.47 -2.59
N GLU A 134 -2.40 -3.33 -3.60
CA GLU A 134 -2.02 -2.94 -4.96
C GLU A 134 -3.07 -2.00 -5.59
N ILE A 135 -4.36 -2.37 -5.56
CA ILE A 135 -5.46 -1.53 -6.07
C ILE A 135 -5.43 -0.15 -5.41
N CYS A 136 -5.23 -0.11 -4.08
CA CYS A 136 -5.20 1.14 -3.34
C CYS A 136 -4.02 2.03 -3.76
N ARG A 137 -2.81 1.48 -3.86
CA ARG A 137 -1.61 2.23 -4.28
C ARG A 137 -1.71 2.71 -5.72
N ASN A 138 -2.18 1.86 -6.63
CA ASN A 138 -2.37 2.21 -8.04
C ASN A 138 -3.39 3.36 -8.19
N LYS A 139 -4.45 3.36 -7.38
CA LYS A 139 -5.43 4.45 -7.39
C LYS A 139 -4.87 5.74 -6.82
N ILE A 140 -4.06 5.67 -5.76
CA ILE A 140 -3.32 6.83 -5.22
C ILE A 140 -2.40 7.40 -6.29
N ASP A 141 -1.62 6.55 -6.98
CA ASP A 141 -0.73 6.99 -8.05
C ASP A 141 -1.48 7.67 -9.20
N MET A 142 -2.60 7.09 -9.63
CA MET A 142 -3.49 7.72 -10.63
C MET A 142 -3.94 9.12 -10.17
N LEU A 143 -4.42 9.26 -8.93
CA LEU A 143 -4.89 10.53 -8.40
C LEU A 143 -3.76 11.56 -8.26
N MET A 144 -2.59 11.13 -7.79
CA MET A 144 -1.41 11.98 -7.68
C MET A 144 -0.91 12.43 -9.04
N ASN A 145 -0.74 11.51 -9.99
CA ASN A 145 -0.29 11.82 -11.35
C ASN A 145 -1.22 12.82 -12.01
N PHE A 146 -2.53 12.55 -12.00
CA PHE A 146 -3.52 13.43 -12.62
C PHE A 146 -3.56 14.82 -11.97
N SER A 147 -3.54 14.88 -10.63
CA SER A 147 -3.71 16.15 -9.92
C SER A 147 -2.43 17.00 -9.87
N LEU A 148 -1.27 16.36 -9.99
CA LEU A 148 0.03 17.02 -9.93
C LEU A 148 0.63 17.29 -11.31
N GLU A 149 0.07 16.70 -12.37
CA GLU A 149 0.36 17.06 -13.76
C GLU A 149 0.04 18.54 -13.99
N ASN A 150 1.06 19.37 -14.16
CA ASN A 150 0.99 20.83 -14.29
C ASN A 150 0.64 21.62 -13.01
N PHE A 151 0.78 21.01 -11.83
CA PHE A 151 0.60 21.72 -10.57
C PHE A 151 1.60 22.89 -10.42
N GLN A 152 1.11 24.04 -9.96
CA GLN A 152 1.90 25.27 -9.85
C GLN A 152 2.67 25.33 -8.53
N TRP A 153 3.87 24.74 -8.53
CA TRP A 153 4.81 24.72 -7.39
C TRP A 153 5.48 26.07 -7.10
N VAL A 154 5.41 27.01 -8.03
CA VAL A 154 5.79 28.41 -7.82
C VAL A 154 4.50 29.20 -7.61
N SER A 155 4.26 29.64 -6.38
CA SER A 155 2.98 30.20 -5.97
C SER A 155 3.09 31.70 -5.70
N LYS A 156 2.01 32.44 -5.98
CA LYS A 156 1.98 33.90 -5.72
C LYS A 156 1.74 34.26 -4.26
N SER A 157 1.21 33.33 -3.47
CA SER A 157 0.85 33.55 -2.07
C SER A 157 0.80 32.24 -1.29
N THR A 158 0.85 32.37 0.04
CA THR A 158 0.49 31.27 0.95
C THR A 158 -1.02 31.02 0.91
N ARG A 159 -1.39 29.79 1.26
CA ARG A 159 -2.77 29.34 1.46
C ARG A 159 -2.98 28.96 2.92
N ASP A 160 -4.21 29.14 3.38
CA ASP A 160 -4.64 28.70 4.72
C ASP A 160 -5.32 27.32 4.70
N MET A 161 -5.67 26.84 3.50
CA MET A 161 -6.34 25.55 3.26
C MET A 161 -5.42 24.63 2.43
N PRO A 162 -5.55 23.30 2.60
CA PRO A 162 -4.82 22.32 1.80
C PRO A 162 -5.18 22.43 0.32
N ASN A 163 -4.29 21.91 -0.52
CA ASN A 163 -4.52 21.81 -1.95
C ASN A 163 -5.61 20.78 -2.27
N ALA A 164 -6.35 21.01 -3.36
CA ALA A 164 -7.45 20.13 -3.78
C ALA A 164 -7.03 18.66 -3.99
N TYR A 165 -5.78 18.41 -4.40
CA TYR A 165 -5.26 17.04 -4.54
C TYR A 165 -5.13 16.34 -3.17
N CYS A 166 -4.74 17.07 -2.13
CA CYS A 166 -4.62 16.55 -0.77
C CYS A 166 -5.99 16.16 -0.23
N GLU A 167 -6.99 17.03 -0.38
CA GLU A 167 -8.38 16.74 -0.02
C GLU A 167 -8.93 15.52 -0.79
N SER A 168 -8.65 15.44 -2.10
CA SER A 168 -9.10 14.32 -2.94
C SER A 168 -8.49 12.97 -2.52
N LEU A 169 -7.21 12.96 -2.17
CA LEU A 169 -6.52 11.77 -1.66
C LEU A 169 -7.06 11.35 -0.28
N ILE A 170 -7.30 12.31 0.61
CA ILE A 170 -7.88 12.05 1.93
C ILE A 170 -9.29 11.48 1.80
N GLU A 171 -10.12 12.05 0.93
CA GLU A 171 -11.49 11.57 0.71
C GLU A 171 -11.49 10.15 0.11
N TYR A 172 -10.60 9.88 -0.84
CA TYR A 172 -10.39 8.53 -1.37
C TYR A 172 -9.99 7.55 -0.26
N MET A 173 -8.98 7.89 0.56
CA MET A 173 -8.54 7.03 1.67
C MET A 173 -9.66 6.81 2.69
N ARG A 174 -10.41 7.86 3.05
CA ARG A 174 -11.53 7.79 3.99
C ARG A 174 -12.61 6.82 3.50
N ASN A 175 -12.98 6.90 2.23
CA ASN A 175 -13.98 6.00 1.65
C ASN A 175 -13.46 4.57 1.52
N THR A 176 -12.19 4.41 1.14
CA THR A 176 -11.52 3.12 1.10
C THR A 176 -11.49 2.46 2.48
N PHE A 177 -11.08 3.19 3.52
CA PHE A 177 -10.93 2.63 4.88
C PHE A 177 -12.27 2.23 5.50
N ARG A 178 -13.37 2.87 5.11
CA ARG A 178 -14.73 2.50 5.53
C ARG A 178 -15.18 1.14 4.98
N SER A 179 -14.70 0.72 3.81
CA SER A 179 -15.11 -0.55 3.20
C SER A 179 -14.34 -1.75 3.72
N LEU A 180 -13.28 -1.57 4.50
CA LEU A 180 -12.36 -2.64 4.94
C LEU A 180 -12.89 -3.52 6.08
N SER A 181 -14.12 -3.34 6.56
CA SER A 181 -14.64 -4.05 7.73
C SER A 181 -14.46 -5.59 7.70
N PRO A 182 -14.58 -6.28 6.55
CA PRO A 182 -14.34 -7.72 6.46
C PRO A 182 -12.89 -8.17 6.63
N MET A 183 -11.91 -7.27 6.54
CA MET A 183 -10.50 -7.59 6.75
C MET A 183 -10.19 -7.64 8.26
N ASP A 184 -9.20 -8.46 8.63
CA ASP A 184 -8.70 -8.49 10.01
C ASP A 184 -8.00 -7.18 10.40
N GLU A 185 -7.93 -6.92 11.70
CA GLU A 185 -7.41 -5.65 12.25
C GLU A 185 -5.96 -5.37 11.85
N GLY A 186 -5.10 -6.40 11.83
CA GLY A 186 -3.70 -6.26 11.46
C GLY A 186 -3.55 -5.86 9.99
N SER A 187 -4.27 -6.53 9.11
CA SER A 187 -4.28 -6.23 7.67
C SER A 187 -4.91 -4.86 7.36
N ARG A 188 -5.94 -4.44 8.09
CA ARG A 188 -6.48 -3.08 7.98
C ARG A 188 -5.45 -2.05 8.37
N ALA A 189 -4.81 -2.19 9.53
CA ALA A 189 -3.77 -1.27 9.98
C ALA A 189 -2.60 -1.22 8.98
N GLY A 190 -2.15 -2.39 8.49
CA GLY A 190 -1.13 -2.49 7.46
C GLY A 190 -1.48 -1.74 6.17
N LEU A 191 -2.74 -1.76 5.73
CA LEU A 191 -3.18 -1.01 4.56
C LEU A 191 -3.16 0.51 4.81
N HIS A 192 -3.50 0.97 6.01
CA HIS A 192 -3.38 2.39 6.38
C HIS A 192 -1.93 2.85 6.25
N PHE A 193 -0.99 2.11 6.86
CA PHE A 193 0.44 2.38 6.73
C PHE A 193 0.92 2.34 5.28
N SER A 194 0.43 1.36 4.49
CA SER A 194 0.79 1.25 3.09
C SER A 194 0.33 2.47 2.28
N CYS A 195 -0.90 2.95 2.48
CA CYS A 195 -1.44 4.11 1.76
C CYS A 195 -0.75 5.42 2.18
N CYS A 196 -0.68 5.70 3.49
CA CYS A 196 -0.08 6.92 4.00
C CYS A 196 1.43 6.98 3.71
N GLY A 197 2.14 5.86 3.91
CA GLY A 197 3.55 5.74 3.57
C GLY A 197 3.81 5.93 2.08
N HIS A 198 2.95 5.37 1.22
CA HIS A 198 3.09 5.53 -0.24
C HIS A 198 2.91 6.99 -0.68
N ILE A 199 1.91 7.71 -0.14
CA ILE A 199 1.73 9.14 -0.41
C ILE A 199 2.96 9.94 0.04
N ALA A 200 3.43 9.70 1.27
CA ALA A 200 4.60 10.38 1.81
C ALA A 200 5.85 10.13 0.95
N GLU A 201 6.11 8.86 0.60
CA GLU A 201 7.24 8.46 -0.25
C GLU A 201 7.18 9.14 -1.62
N ARG A 202 6.01 9.14 -2.27
CA ARG A 202 5.79 9.79 -3.57
C ARG A 202 6.04 11.29 -3.51
N LEU A 203 5.57 11.97 -2.47
CA LEU A 203 5.80 13.41 -2.28
C LEU A 203 7.26 13.73 -1.92
N VAL A 204 7.97 12.86 -1.20
CA VAL A 204 9.42 13.01 -0.98
C VAL A 204 10.16 12.89 -2.32
N LYS A 205 9.91 11.83 -3.09
CA LYS A 205 10.52 11.61 -4.41
C LYS A 205 10.26 12.77 -5.37
N LEU A 206 9.04 13.29 -5.37
CA LEU A 206 8.66 14.49 -6.13
C LEU A 206 9.60 15.69 -5.86
N LEU A 207 9.96 15.89 -4.59
CA LEU A 207 10.87 16.96 -4.15
C LEU A 207 12.35 16.63 -4.36
N THR A 208 12.77 15.38 -4.18
CA THR A 208 14.20 15.02 -4.08
C THR A 208 14.80 14.38 -5.32
N ASP A 209 13.99 13.76 -6.18
CA ASP A 209 14.50 13.07 -7.37
C ASP A 209 14.90 14.07 -8.45
N LYS A 210 15.90 13.73 -9.26
CA LYS A 210 16.35 14.63 -10.33
C LYS A 210 15.27 14.75 -11.40
N ALA A 211 14.89 15.97 -11.72
CA ALA A 211 14.04 16.24 -12.87
C ALA A 211 14.67 15.69 -14.15
N LYS A 212 13.89 15.02 -15.00
CA LYS A 212 14.33 14.68 -16.36
C LYS A 212 14.59 16.00 -17.10
N PRO A 213 15.72 16.16 -17.82
CA PRO A 213 15.96 17.36 -18.60
C PRO A 213 14.81 17.53 -19.61
N SER A 214 14.10 18.66 -19.51
CA SER A 214 13.07 19.02 -20.45
C SER A 214 13.68 19.10 -21.85
N LYS A 215 13.08 18.40 -22.82
CA LYS A 215 13.52 18.39 -24.23
C LYS A 215 13.40 19.75 -24.95
N ASP A 216 13.09 20.84 -24.25
CA ASP A 216 12.83 22.15 -24.84
C ASP A 216 14.02 23.11 -24.85
N ASP A 217 15.16 22.74 -24.26
CA ASP A 217 16.39 23.49 -24.45
C ASP A 217 17.16 22.85 -25.61
N GLY A 218 16.93 23.38 -26.81
CA GLY A 218 17.61 22.94 -28.03
C GLY A 218 19.12 23.09 -27.90
N GLU A 219 19.82 21.96 -27.84
CA GLU A 219 21.03 21.67 -28.62
C GLU A 219 21.40 20.19 -28.42
N GLY A 220 21.69 19.51 -29.53
CA GLY A 220 21.73 18.06 -29.62
C GLY A 220 22.76 17.40 -28.70
N SER A 221 22.32 16.38 -27.96
CA SER A 221 23.20 15.30 -27.55
C SER A 221 22.47 13.97 -27.72
N GLN A 222 22.80 13.28 -28.81
CA GLN A 222 22.49 11.87 -29.00
C GLN A 222 23.38 11.06 -28.03
N HIS A 223 22.82 10.68 -26.89
CA HIS A 223 23.18 9.42 -26.25
C HIS A 223 21.89 8.66 -25.98
N GLY A 224 21.83 7.45 -26.52
CA GLY A 224 20.63 6.63 -26.62
C GLY A 224 20.03 6.26 -25.26
N PRO A 225 18.79 5.74 -25.26
CA PRO A 225 18.09 5.38 -24.03
C PRO A 225 18.89 4.29 -23.31
N SER A 226 19.34 4.58 -22.10
CA SER A 226 19.80 3.57 -21.16
C SER A 226 18.63 2.63 -20.90
N VAL A 227 18.74 1.42 -21.43
CA VAL A 227 17.85 0.29 -21.23
C VAL A 227 18.00 -0.14 -19.78
N ASN A 228 17.17 0.39 -18.87
CA ASN A 228 16.82 -0.25 -17.58
C ASN A 228 15.81 0.51 -16.69
N GLU A 229 15.26 1.66 -17.10
CA GLU A 229 14.11 2.21 -16.39
C GLU A 229 12.85 1.64 -17.03
N LYS A 230 12.26 0.62 -16.40
CA LYS A 230 10.83 0.36 -16.57
C LYS A 230 10.13 1.70 -16.43
N ASP A 231 9.36 2.05 -17.45
CA ASP A 231 8.44 3.17 -17.48
C ASP A 231 7.34 2.90 -16.45
N ASP A 232 7.73 2.95 -15.18
CA ASP A 232 6.86 2.91 -14.02
C ASP A 232 6.14 4.24 -14.09
N GLY A 233 4.87 4.26 -14.49
CA GLY A 233 4.04 5.43 -14.79
C GLY A 233 3.93 6.42 -13.62
N GLY A 234 5.06 6.99 -13.27
CA GLY A 234 5.39 7.50 -11.97
C GLY A 234 5.44 9.01 -12.03
N LEU A 235 4.97 9.60 -10.94
CA LEU A 235 4.92 11.02 -10.73
C LEU A 235 6.28 11.67 -11.06
N LEU A 236 6.29 12.54 -12.07
CA LEU A 236 7.53 13.20 -12.51
C LEU A 236 8.03 14.17 -11.43
N PRO A 237 9.35 14.19 -11.14
CA PRO A 237 9.90 15.14 -10.18
C PRO A 237 9.68 16.59 -10.63
N ILE A 238 9.49 17.49 -9.66
CA ILE A 238 9.26 18.91 -9.99
C ILE A 238 10.53 19.58 -10.48
N ASN A 239 10.35 20.55 -11.38
CA ASN A 239 11.45 21.33 -11.95
C ASN A 239 11.75 22.59 -11.12
N LYS A 240 10.72 23.19 -10.50
CA LYS A 240 10.83 24.45 -9.77
C LYS A 240 9.87 24.47 -8.58
N ILE A 241 10.28 25.08 -7.48
CA ILE A 241 9.45 25.34 -6.30
C ILE A 241 9.92 26.62 -5.61
N ASP A 242 9.04 27.39 -4.99
CA ASP A 242 9.41 28.58 -4.20
C ASP A 242 9.00 28.45 -2.72
N ALA A 243 9.30 29.48 -1.92
CA ALA A 243 8.91 29.53 -0.51
C ALA A 243 7.40 29.35 -0.30
N PHE A 244 6.59 29.91 -1.20
CA PHE A 244 5.13 29.84 -1.10
C PHE A 244 4.63 28.42 -1.42
N GLY A 245 5.19 27.77 -2.45
CA GLY A 245 4.91 26.38 -2.78
C GLY A 245 5.29 25.42 -1.66
N LEU A 246 6.47 25.59 -1.07
CA LEU A 246 6.88 24.83 0.12
C LEU A 246 5.96 25.09 1.31
N LYS A 247 5.55 26.35 1.53
CA LYS A 247 4.63 26.67 2.61
C LYS A 247 3.26 26.04 2.40
N ASN A 248 2.73 26.05 1.17
CA ASN A 248 1.47 25.41 0.83
C ASN A 248 1.56 23.88 0.99
N LEU A 249 2.69 23.27 0.60
CA LEU A 249 2.94 21.86 0.86
C LEU A 249 2.99 21.56 2.38
N SER A 250 3.54 22.45 3.21
CA SER A 250 3.51 22.25 4.68
C SER A 250 2.09 22.18 5.25
N VAL A 251 1.13 22.88 4.62
CA VAL A 251 -0.29 22.82 4.97
C VAL A 251 -0.85 21.46 4.58
N ASP A 252 -0.56 20.97 3.37
CA ASP A 252 -0.96 19.62 2.93
C ASP A 252 -0.41 18.53 3.85
N VAL A 253 0.87 18.62 4.23
CA VAL A 253 1.52 17.66 5.15
C VAL A 253 0.83 17.67 6.51
N SER A 254 0.50 18.84 7.02
CA SER A 254 -0.22 18.97 8.30
C SER A 254 -1.62 18.34 8.22
N GLU A 255 -2.31 18.53 7.10
CA GLU A 255 -3.63 17.93 6.85
C GLU A 255 -3.55 16.40 6.74
N PHE A 256 -2.56 15.86 6.00
CA PHE A 256 -2.34 14.41 5.93
C PHE A 256 -2.03 13.79 7.29
N MET A 257 -1.23 14.47 8.12
CA MET A 257 -0.94 14.02 9.49
C MET A 257 -2.19 14.08 10.37
N SER A 258 -2.96 15.17 10.30
CA SER A 258 -4.22 15.28 11.05
C SER A 258 -5.22 14.22 10.64
N PHE A 259 -5.32 13.89 9.35
CA PHE A 259 -6.11 12.77 8.87
C PHE A 259 -5.61 11.45 9.46
N ALA A 260 -4.30 11.18 9.38
CA ALA A 260 -3.70 9.95 9.89
C ALA A 260 -3.96 9.74 11.38
N ASP A 261 -3.77 10.79 12.19
CA ASP A 261 -4.05 10.78 13.63
C ASP A 261 -5.55 10.57 13.93
N GLY A 262 -6.42 11.05 13.05
CA GLY A 262 -7.87 10.87 13.12
C GLY A 262 -8.38 9.47 12.75
N THR A 263 -7.54 8.59 12.21
CA THR A 263 -7.94 7.22 11.83
C THR A 263 -8.07 6.27 13.02
N GLY A 264 -7.43 6.60 14.16
CA GLY A 264 -7.32 5.72 15.32
C GLY A 264 -6.21 4.66 15.20
N VAL A 265 -5.43 4.63 14.11
CA VAL A 265 -4.26 3.76 13.97
C VAL A 265 -3.05 4.42 14.65
N PRO A 266 -2.44 3.81 15.68
CA PRO A 266 -1.31 4.39 16.38
C PRO A 266 -0.12 4.64 15.43
N GLN A 267 0.57 5.76 15.63
CA GLN A 267 1.80 6.13 14.90
C GLN A 267 1.64 6.30 13.39
N LEU A 268 0.42 6.28 12.84
CA LEU A 268 0.21 6.43 11.40
C LEU A 268 0.72 7.79 10.88
N GLY A 269 0.57 8.85 11.69
CA GLY A 269 1.11 10.17 11.36
C GLY A 269 2.63 10.19 11.16
N GLU A 270 3.35 9.23 11.74
CA GLU A 270 4.81 9.13 11.61
C GLU A 270 5.26 8.80 10.18
N CYS A 271 4.40 8.24 9.33
CA CYS A 271 4.66 8.05 7.91
C CYS A 271 5.07 9.35 7.19
N PHE A 272 4.60 10.49 7.68
CA PHE A 272 4.84 11.80 7.07
C PHE A 272 6.02 12.55 7.69
N ASN A 273 6.68 12.01 8.73
CA ASN A 273 7.73 12.71 9.47
C ASN A 273 8.92 13.14 8.59
N GLU A 274 9.31 12.28 7.64
CA GLU A 274 10.38 12.60 6.70
C GLU A 274 10.01 13.79 5.80
N LEU A 275 8.84 13.73 5.17
CA LEU A 275 8.32 14.79 4.32
C LEU A 275 8.17 16.09 5.10
N LYS A 276 7.61 16.02 6.33
CA LYS A 276 7.50 17.16 7.24
C LYS A 276 8.87 17.78 7.52
N CYS A 277 9.86 16.99 7.91
CA CYS A 277 11.19 17.50 8.21
C CYS A 277 11.85 18.16 6.98
N LEU A 278 11.67 17.59 5.79
CA LEU A 278 12.19 18.15 4.53
C LEU A 278 11.53 19.49 4.17
N VAL A 279 10.22 19.62 4.36
CA VAL A 279 9.53 20.88 4.11
C VAL A 279 9.88 21.93 5.17
N ASP A 280 9.90 21.53 6.44
CA ASP A 280 10.18 22.43 7.56
C ASP A 280 11.60 22.98 7.52
N VAL A 281 12.61 22.16 7.19
CA VAL A 281 14.01 22.62 7.11
C VAL A 281 14.18 23.66 6.01
N MET A 282 13.46 23.54 4.89
CA MET A 282 13.52 24.50 3.79
C MET A 282 12.78 25.81 4.09
N LEU A 283 11.90 25.83 5.09
CA LEU A 283 11.20 27.00 5.59
C LEU A 283 11.84 27.60 6.85
N ASP A 284 12.85 26.91 7.42
CA ASP A 284 13.55 27.31 8.63
C ASP A 284 14.47 28.50 8.37
N ARG A 285 14.29 29.59 9.12
CA ARG A 285 15.15 30.79 9.00
C ARG A 285 16.61 30.51 9.32
N ASP A 286 16.87 29.49 10.13
CA ASP A 286 18.21 29.10 10.52
C ASP A 286 18.88 28.18 9.47
N LEU A 287 18.21 27.84 8.36
CA LEU A 287 18.75 26.95 7.32
C LEU A 287 20.18 27.32 6.90
N PRO A 288 20.53 28.60 6.60
CA PRO A 288 21.90 28.94 6.21
C PRO A 288 22.94 28.56 7.28
N MET A 289 22.59 28.70 8.57
CA MET A 289 23.44 28.30 9.68
C MET A 289 23.47 26.79 9.85
N LEU A 290 22.32 26.12 9.72
CA LEU A 290 22.20 24.66 9.85
C LEU A 290 22.95 23.90 8.75
N LEU A 291 23.17 24.52 7.60
CA LEU A 291 23.96 23.94 6.52
C LEU A 291 25.46 24.07 6.71
N LEU A 292 25.94 24.87 7.67
CA LEU A 292 27.37 24.93 7.98
C LEU A 292 27.88 23.56 8.50
N PRO A 293 29.13 23.16 8.17
CA PRO A 293 29.68 21.87 8.61
C PRO A 293 29.64 21.69 10.13
N ASP A 294 29.98 22.75 10.88
CA ASP A 294 30.05 22.73 12.35
C ASP A 294 28.67 22.47 13.02
N ASN A 295 27.58 22.72 12.29
CA ASN A 295 26.22 22.62 12.80
C ASN A 295 25.52 21.30 12.43
N GLU A 296 26.26 20.30 11.92
CA GLU A 296 25.70 19.00 11.56
C GLU A 296 24.92 18.34 12.71
N SER A 297 25.48 18.35 13.93
CA SER A 297 24.83 17.74 15.09
C SER A 297 23.53 18.43 15.47
N VAL A 298 23.47 19.75 15.32
CA VAL A 298 22.27 20.58 15.57
C VAL A 298 21.21 20.28 14.52
N ARG A 299 21.61 20.23 13.23
CA ARG A 299 20.73 19.88 12.10
C ARG A 299 20.11 18.49 12.29
N ARG A 300 20.91 17.47 12.58
CA ARG A 300 20.42 16.08 12.79
C ARG A 300 19.49 15.97 14.00
N ARG A 301 19.69 16.80 15.04
CA ARG A 301 18.79 16.81 16.20
C ARG A 301 17.45 17.46 15.89
N LYS A 302 17.44 18.57 15.14
CA LYS A 302 16.23 19.32 14.80
C LYS A 302 15.43 18.65 13.67
N TYR A 303 16.14 18.06 12.69
CA TYR A 303 15.57 17.44 11.50
C TYR A 303 16.21 16.06 11.25
N PRO A 304 15.81 15.03 12.02
CA PRO A 304 16.48 13.72 12.03
C PRO A 304 16.42 12.95 10.70
N PHE A 305 15.43 13.24 9.85
CA PHE A 305 15.23 12.55 8.57
C PHE A 305 15.87 13.28 7.36
N VAL A 306 16.46 14.45 7.59
CA VAL A 306 17.00 15.31 6.52
C VAL A 306 18.46 14.98 6.24
N THR A 307 18.77 14.66 4.99
CA THR A 307 20.14 14.50 4.49
C THR A 307 20.56 15.69 3.63
N LEU A 308 21.86 15.95 3.53
CA LEU A 308 22.40 17.03 2.70
C LEU A 308 22.06 16.83 1.21
N ASP A 309 22.06 15.59 0.71
CA ASP A 309 21.64 15.28 -0.67
C ASP A 309 20.21 15.71 -0.95
N LYS A 310 19.27 15.43 -0.04
CA LYS A 310 17.87 15.82 -0.22
C LYS A 310 17.69 17.33 -0.19
N VAL A 311 18.39 18.02 0.71
CA VAL A 311 18.40 19.49 0.74
C VAL A 311 18.97 20.06 -0.54
N LEU A 312 20.08 19.50 -1.03
CA LEU A 312 20.70 19.92 -2.29
C LEU A 312 19.72 19.77 -3.45
N SER A 313 19.03 18.63 -3.57
CA SER A 313 18.02 18.41 -4.61
C SER A 313 16.92 19.46 -4.60
N ILE A 314 16.45 19.88 -3.42
CA ILE A 314 15.41 20.91 -3.32
C ILE A 314 15.99 22.30 -3.63
N LEU A 315 17.20 22.62 -3.15
CA LEU A 315 17.88 23.89 -3.45
C LEU A 315 18.12 24.07 -4.95
N GLU A 316 18.47 23.01 -5.68
CA GLU A 316 18.65 23.03 -7.14
C GLU A 316 17.34 23.36 -7.90
N LYS A 317 16.20 23.04 -7.30
CA LYS A 317 14.85 23.35 -7.82
C LYS A 317 14.29 24.66 -7.28
N TYR A 318 14.95 25.29 -6.30
CA TYR A 318 14.39 26.43 -5.60
C TYR A 318 14.40 27.69 -6.49
N SER A 319 13.23 28.24 -6.75
CA SER A 319 13.06 29.49 -7.47
C SER A 319 13.23 30.66 -6.50
N GLY A 320 14.45 31.19 -6.43
CA GLY A 320 14.75 32.36 -5.60
C GLY A 320 14.00 33.60 -6.06
N MET A 321 13.62 34.47 -5.12
CA MET A 321 12.87 35.70 -5.42
C MET A 321 13.63 36.61 -6.40
N GLY A 322 12.90 37.20 -7.36
CA GLY A 322 13.45 38.16 -8.31
C GLY A 322 13.54 39.57 -7.74
N LEU A 323 14.37 40.43 -8.36
CA LEU A 323 14.45 41.86 -8.02
C LEU A 323 13.11 42.60 -8.22
N SER A 324 12.24 42.11 -9.13
CA SER A 324 10.91 42.67 -9.40
C SER A 324 9.91 42.44 -8.26
N ASP A 325 9.99 41.29 -7.58
CA ASP A 325 9.08 40.96 -6.46
C ASP A 325 9.36 41.81 -5.21
N LYS A 326 10.60 42.32 -5.09
CA LYS A 326 10.98 43.31 -4.07
C LYS A 326 10.32 44.68 -4.29
N LEU A 327 10.05 45.06 -5.54
CA LEU A 327 9.58 46.41 -5.90
C LEU A 327 8.05 46.56 -5.90
N MET A 328 7.29 45.46 -6.05
CA MET A 328 5.81 45.49 -6.06
C MET A 328 5.14 45.30 -4.68
N GLY A 329 5.83 45.66 -3.58
CA GLY A 329 5.13 46.00 -2.33
C GLY A 329 4.90 44.89 -1.29
N SER A 330 5.73 43.83 -1.24
CA SER A 330 5.65 42.83 -0.15
C SER A 330 6.50 43.18 1.08
N SER A 331 6.83 44.45 1.30
CA SER A 331 7.72 44.90 2.40
C SER A 331 7.04 45.02 3.78
N GLY A 332 5.84 44.46 3.97
CA GLY A 332 5.00 44.81 5.13
C GLY A 332 4.23 43.71 5.84
N LYS A 333 4.31 42.44 5.44
CA LYS A 333 3.58 41.35 6.12
C LYS A 333 4.53 40.28 6.61
N SER A 334 4.81 40.32 7.91
CA SER A 334 5.40 39.25 8.76
C SER A 334 5.73 37.96 8.01
N THR A 335 6.93 37.85 7.44
CA THR A 335 7.34 36.64 6.72
C THR A 335 7.80 35.61 7.73
N SER A 336 6.88 34.91 8.38
CA SER A 336 7.14 33.80 9.32
C SER A 336 7.95 32.63 8.73
N ILE A 337 8.22 32.67 7.43
CA ILE A 337 8.91 31.63 6.65
C ILE A 337 10.20 32.17 6.02
N LEU A 338 11.20 31.29 5.84
CA LEU A 338 12.41 31.61 5.09
C LEU A 338 12.09 31.83 3.60
N MET A 339 12.58 32.93 3.05
CA MET A 339 12.54 33.22 1.61
C MET A 339 13.97 33.47 1.13
N LEU A 340 14.45 32.66 0.19
CA LEU A 340 15.81 32.75 -0.31
C LEU A 340 15.87 33.56 -1.62
N GLU A 341 16.86 34.43 -1.72
CA GLU A 341 17.20 35.11 -2.97
C GLU A 341 18.00 34.19 -3.90
N LYS A 342 17.96 34.45 -5.21
CA LYS A 342 18.72 33.65 -6.19
C LYS A 342 20.21 33.53 -5.86
N LYS A 343 20.81 34.60 -5.31
CA LYS A 343 22.23 34.60 -4.90
C LYS A 343 22.48 33.72 -3.67
N GLU A 344 21.55 33.71 -2.72
CA GLU A 344 21.64 32.89 -1.51
C GLU A 344 21.46 31.42 -1.84
N VAL A 345 20.48 31.08 -2.68
CA VAL A 345 20.30 29.71 -3.19
C VAL A 345 21.60 29.24 -3.85
N ALA A 346 22.19 30.02 -4.76
CA ALA A 346 23.43 29.65 -5.42
C ALA A 346 24.61 29.44 -4.44
N HIS A 347 24.68 30.27 -3.39
CA HIS A 347 25.69 30.14 -2.34
C HIS A 347 25.49 28.86 -1.51
N LEU A 348 24.27 28.61 -1.02
CA LEU A 348 23.93 27.43 -0.23
C LEU A 348 24.11 26.13 -1.03
N THR A 349 23.70 26.11 -2.30
CA THR A 349 23.92 24.98 -3.21
C THR A 349 25.41 24.65 -3.33
N ARG A 350 26.26 25.68 -3.51
CA ARG A 350 27.72 25.48 -3.58
C ARG A 350 28.28 24.95 -2.26
N LEU A 351 27.82 25.49 -1.14
CA LEU A 351 28.26 25.11 0.20
C LEU A 351 27.91 23.65 0.52
N VAL A 352 26.71 23.20 0.15
CA VAL A 352 26.29 21.81 0.34
C VAL A 352 27.06 20.87 -0.60
N ARG A 353 27.25 21.25 -1.87
CA ARG A 353 28.06 20.45 -2.82
C ARG A 353 29.50 20.23 -2.32
N MET A 354 30.11 21.25 -1.72
CA MET A 354 31.47 21.14 -1.15
C MET A 354 31.57 20.18 0.04
N GLN A 355 30.47 19.94 0.75
CA GLN A 355 30.45 19.00 1.88
C GLN A 355 30.17 17.56 1.43
N LEU A 356 29.57 17.39 0.24
CA LEU A 356 29.26 16.08 -0.34
C LEU A 356 30.39 15.54 -1.23
N SER A 357 31.26 16.42 -1.73
CA SER A 357 32.49 16.08 -2.46
C SER A 357 33.63 15.70 -1.52
#